data_AF-A0A5M3Y6R4-F1
#
_entry.id   AF-A0A5M3Y6R4-F1
#
_cell.length_a   1.000
_cell.length_b   1.000
_cell.length_c   1.000
_cell.angle_alpha   90.00
_cell.angle_beta   90.00
_cell.angle_gamma   90.00
#
_symmetry.space_group_name_H-M   'P 1'
#
loop_
_entity.id
_entity.type
_entity.pdbx_description
1 polymer ?
#
loop_
_entity_poly.entity_id
_entity_poly.type
_entity_poly.pdbx_seq_one_letter_code
_entity_poly.pdbx_strand_id
1 'polypeptide(L)'
;MTVVRAGDRWRDHRPAWSDLTAAGIFRMPAAGGHFDRHHHDCAEYWLVINGQATVWSGGHTYHVGPGDLLCTPAGDEHDILAVHSPLLGFFFEGPLPPGGRIGHLHTTPEQAAGHAVPLLPLPADFTGSHHLA
;
A
#
# COMPACT_ATOMS: atom_id res chain seq x y z
N MET A 1 -1.53 -24.44 11.67
CA MET A 1 -2.36 -23.31 11.19
C MET A 1 -1.90 -22.07 11.93
N THR A 2 -1.56 -21.00 11.22
CA THR A 2 -1.08 -19.75 11.82
C THR A 2 -2.11 -18.67 11.55
N VAL A 3 -2.45 -17.88 12.56
CA VAL A 3 -3.34 -16.73 12.44
C VAL A 3 -2.54 -15.50 12.79
N VAL A 4 -2.35 -14.58 11.85
CA VAL A 4 -1.77 -13.26 12.08
C VAL A 4 -2.93 -12.31 12.41
N ARG A 5 -2.94 -11.71 13.61
CA ARG A 5 -4.02 -10.81 13.99
C ARG A 5 -3.79 -9.42 13.40
N ALA A 6 -4.87 -8.66 13.22
CA ALA A 6 -4.75 -7.28 12.79
C ALA A 6 -3.93 -6.48 13.82
N GLY A 7 -2.85 -5.82 13.36
CA GLY A 7 -1.91 -5.10 14.22
C GLY A 7 -0.65 -5.90 14.57
N ASP A 8 -0.67 -7.22 14.41
CA ASP A 8 0.54 -8.03 14.53
C ASP A 8 1.48 -7.73 13.36
N ARG A 9 2.79 -7.73 13.65
CA ARG A 9 3.80 -7.57 12.61
C ARG A 9 3.99 -8.89 11.89
N TRP A 10 3.82 -8.89 10.56
CA TRP A 10 4.04 -10.08 9.74
C TRP A 10 5.36 -10.78 10.03
N ARG A 11 6.47 -10.04 10.09
CA ARG A 11 7.81 -10.60 10.35
C ARG A 11 7.92 -11.43 11.63
N ASP A 12 7.09 -11.14 12.64
CA ASP A 12 7.12 -11.81 13.95
C ASP A 12 6.18 -13.04 13.97
N HIS A 13 5.20 -13.10 13.06
CA HIS A 13 4.15 -14.12 13.01
C HIS A 13 4.06 -14.88 11.68
N ARG A 14 5.00 -14.64 10.76
CA ARG A 14 5.02 -15.22 9.42
C ARG A 14 5.05 -16.75 9.51
N PRO A 15 4.12 -17.47 8.85
CA PRO A 15 4.18 -18.92 8.79
C PRO A 15 5.46 -19.38 8.08
N ALA A 16 6.15 -20.39 8.61
CA ALA A 16 7.42 -20.87 8.05
C ALA A 16 7.33 -21.36 6.59
N TRP A 17 6.14 -21.76 6.13
CA TRP A 17 5.89 -22.19 4.75
C TRP A 17 5.60 -21.04 3.78
N SER A 18 5.35 -19.83 4.27
CA SER A 18 5.01 -18.67 3.43
C SER A 18 6.26 -18.03 2.86
N ASP A 19 6.27 -17.77 1.56
CA ASP A 19 7.34 -17.11 0.81
C ASP A 19 7.18 -15.58 0.72
N LEU A 20 6.00 -15.04 1.05
CA LEU A 20 5.75 -13.61 1.17
C LEU A 20 6.68 -12.93 2.19
N THR A 21 7.22 -11.77 1.83
CA THR A 21 8.10 -10.99 2.73
C THR A 21 7.34 -10.15 3.73
N ALA A 22 6.16 -9.65 3.34
CA ALA A 22 5.21 -8.99 4.21
C ALA A 22 3.77 -9.26 3.76
N ALA A 23 2.84 -9.22 4.71
CA ALA A 23 1.42 -9.06 4.42
C ALA A 23 0.72 -8.45 5.63
N GLY A 24 -0.32 -7.65 5.40
CA GLY A 24 -0.99 -6.99 6.52
C GLY A 24 -2.12 -6.07 6.12
N ILE A 25 -2.66 -5.38 7.12
CA ILE A 25 -3.67 -4.35 6.96
C ILE A 25 -3.01 -2.99 7.12
N PHE A 26 -3.24 -2.08 6.18
CA PHE A 26 -2.86 -0.68 6.31
C PHE A 26 -4.10 0.21 6.41
N ARG A 27 -3.94 1.36 7.05
CA ARG A 27 -4.99 2.35 7.25
C ARG A 27 -4.42 3.74 6.97
N MET A 28 -5.18 4.55 6.23
CA MET A 28 -4.88 5.97 6.07
C MET A 28 -6.06 6.79 6.62
N PRO A 29 -5.89 7.52 7.73
CA PRO A 29 -6.97 8.33 8.30
C PRO A 29 -7.28 9.55 7.42
N ALA A 30 -8.46 10.12 7.59
CA ALA A 30 -8.85 11.36 6.93
C ALA A 30 -8.06 12.61 7.41
N ALA A 31 -7.39 12.53 8.56
CA ALA A 31 -6.58 13.63 9.07
C ALA A 31 -5.35 13.09 9.80
N GLY A 32 -4.23 13.79 9.67
CA GLY A 32 -2.96 13.40 10.29
C GLY A 32 -2.31 12.15 9.68
N GLY A 33 -2.76 11.74 8.48
CA GLY A 33 -2.14 10.65 7.74
C GLY A 33 -0.75 11.03 7.25
N HIS A 34 0.15 10.05 7.24
CA HIS A 34 1.52 10.21 6.79
C HIS A 34 1.97 8.95 6.04
N PHE A 35 2.61 9.10 4.90
CA PHE A 35 3.08 7.99 4.07
C PHE A 35 4.43 8.32 3.45
N ASP A 36 5.30 7.32 3.34
CA ASP A 36 6.57 7.42 2.65
C ASP A 36 6.49 6.79 1.26
N ARG A 37 7.05 7.48 0.25
CA ARG A 37 7.14 6.91 -1.09
C ARG A 37 8.27 5.89 -1.11
N HIS A 38 7.98 4.66 -1.47
CA HIS A 38 8.97 3.60 -1.41
C HIS A 38 8.79 2.59 -2.54
N HIS A 39 9.79 1.73 -2.69
CA HIS A 39 9.76 0.57 -3.57
C HIS A 39 10.22 -0.67 -2.79
N HIS A 40 10.03 -1.84 -3.41
CA HIS A 40 10.52 -3.12 -2.91
C HIS A 40 11.30 -3.84 -4.00
N ASP A 41 12.22 -4.72 -3.61
CA ASP A 41 12.91 -5.62 -4.55
C ASP A 41 12.01 -6.81 -4.99
N CYS A 42 10.72 -6.79 -4.65
CA CYS A 42 9.67 -7.73 -5.08
C CYS A 42 8.38 -6.97 -5.46
N ALA A 43 7.42 -7.65 -6.09
CA ALA A 43 6.12 -7.04 -6.41
C ALA A 43 5.26 -6.89 -5.15
N GLU A 44 4.44 -5.83 -5.11
CA GLU A 44 3.47 -5.60 -4.04
C GLU A 44 2.06 -5.42 -4.60
N TYR A 45 1.08 -5.94 -3.87
CA TYR A 45 -0.33 -5.85 -4.22
C TYR A 45 -1.11 -5.24 -3.07
N TRP A 46 -1.91 -4.21 -3.34
CA TRP A 46 -2.87 -3.65 -2.39
C TRP A 46 -4.29 -3.95 -2.84
N LEU A 47 -5.07 -4.64 -2.02
CA LEU A 47 -6.53 -4.67 -2.13
C LEU A 47 -7.10 -3.53 -1.30
N VAL A 48 -7.83 -2.63 -1.93
CA VAL A 48 -8.60 -1.61 -1.21
C VAL A 48 -9.89 -2.24 -0.70
N ILE A 49 -10.05 -2.28 0.62
CA ILE A 49 -11.22 -2.88 1.28
C ILE A 49 -12.31 -1.83 1.51
N ASN A 50 -11.91 -0.62 1.92
CA ASN A 50 -12.83 0.49 2.15
C ASN A 50 -12.13 1.83 1.91
N GLY A 51 -12.93 2.86 1.63
CA GLY A 51 -12.45 4.20 1.36
C GLY A 51 -11.99 4.39 -0.08
N GLN A 52 -11.55 5.60 -0.39
CA GLN A 52 -11.16 6.01 -1.74
C GLN A 52 -9.90 6.87 -1.65
N ALA A 53 -8.99 6.71 -2.61
CA ALA A 53 -7.72 7.44 -2.62
C ALA A 53 -7.23 7.73 -4.04
N THR A 54 -6.36 8.73 -4.13
CA THR A 54 -5.46 8.92 -5.26
C THR A 54 -4.10 8.34 -4.87
N VAL A 55 -3.65 7.34 -5.60
CA VAL A 55 -2.35 6.68 -5.40
C VAL A 55 -1.45 6.91 -6.61
N TRP A 56 -0.15 6.74 -6.41
CA TRP A 56 0.83 6.81 -7.48
C TRP A 56 1.65 5.54 -7.50
N SER A 57 1.95 5.00 -8.68
CA SER A 57 2.79 3.82 -8.86
C SER A 57 3.45 3.84 -10.22
N GLY A 58 4.76 3.60 -10.29
CA GLY A 58 5.50 3.45 -11.55
C GLY A 58 5.34 4.62 -12.52
N GLY A 59 5.32 5.87 -12.03
CA GLY A 59 5.15 7.06 -12.87
C GLY A 59 3.72 7.51 -13.13
N HIS A 60 2.72 6.73 -12.70
CA HIS A 60 1.32 6.98 -13.04
C HIS A 60 0.46 7.22 -11.80
N THR A 61 -0.59 8.03 -11.97
CA THR A 61 -1.59 8.31 -10.95
C THR A 61 -2.83 7.46 -11.18
N TYR A 62 -3.36 6.87 -10.11
CA TYR A 62 -4.57 6.04 -10.14
C TYR A 62 -5.57 6.48 -9.07
N HIS A 63 -6.85 6.34 -9.40
CA HIS A 63 -7.95 6.47 -8.45
C HIS A 63 -8.41 5.07 -8.04
N VAL A 64 -8.40 4.80 -6.74
CA VAL A 64 -8.71 3.47 -6.20
C VAL A 64 -9.80 3.57 -5.13
N GLY A 65 -10.70 2.60 -5.11
CA GLY A 65 -11.73 2.44 -4.10
C GLY A 65 -12.06 0.97 -3.82
N PRO A 66 -13.14 0.67 -3.08
CA PRO A 66 -13.36 -0.66 -2.53
C PRO A 66 -13.47 -1.74 -3.62
N GLY A 67 -12.64 -2.77 -3.54
CA GLY A 67 -12.56 -3.87 -4.51
C GLY A 67 -11.44 -3.73 -5.53
N ASP A 68 -10.84 -2.55 -5.66
CA ASP A 68 -9.74 -2.33 -6.60
C ASP A 68 -8.43 -2.93 -6.07
N LEU A 69 -7.61 -3.46 -6.98
CA LEU A 69 -6.25 -3.89 -6.70
C LEU A 69 -5.24 -2.94 -7.34
N LEU A 70 -4.34 -2.37 -6.53
CA LEU A 70 -3.11 -1.75 -7.03
C LEU A 70 -2.04 -2.84 -7.11
N CYS A 71 -1.50 -3.08 -8.30
CA CYS A 71 -0.46 -4.07 -8.55
C CYS A 71 0.84 -3.33 -8.91
N THR A 72 1.81 -3.29 -8.02
CA THR A 72 3.08 -2.59 -8.21
C THR A 72 4.20 -3.59 -8.52
N PRO A 73 4.86 -3.50 -9.70
CA PRO A 73 6.03 -4.32 -10.03
C PRO A 73 7.21 -4.09 -9.08
N ALA A 74 8.13 -5.06 -9.03
CA ALA A 74 9.38 -4.91 -8.29
C ALA A 74 10.20 -3.72 -8.82
N GLY A 75 10.74 -2.92 -7.91
CA GLY A 75 11.52 -1.71 -8.20
C GLY A 75 10.68 -0.46 -8.49
N ASP A 76 9.38 -0.60 -8.76
CA ASP A 76 8.52 0.57 -8.96
C ASP A 76 8.19 1.23 -7.61
N GLU A 77 8.46 2.52 -7.53
CA GLU A 77 8.03 3.35 -6.41
C GLU A 77 6.50 3.47 -6.40
N HIS A 78 5.91 3.55 -5.21
CA HIS A 78 4.48 3.76 -5.04
C HIS A 78 4.17 4.59 -3.78
N ASP A 79 2.98 5.18 -3.75
CA ASP A 79 2.61 6.24 -2.80
C ASP A 79 1.09 6.43 -2.65
N ILE A 80 0.67 7.04 -1.53
CA ILE A 80 -0.70 7.53 -1.30
C ILE A 80 -0.66 9.06 -1.35
N LEU A 81 -1.07 9.64 -2.48
CA LEU A 81 -1.01 11.09 -2.69
C LEU A 81 -2.12 11.85 -1.95
N ALA A 82 -3.31 11.27 -1.86
CA ALA A 82 -4.45 11.83 -1.15
C ALA A 82 -5.47 10.75 -0.83
N VAL A 83 -6.25 10.96 0.23
CA VAL A 83 -7.47 10.20 0.51
C VAL A 83 -8.70 11.06 0.23
N HIS A 84 -9.79 10.41 -0.17
CA HIS A 84 -11.12 11.04 -0.35
C HIS A 84 -12.11 10.58 0.73
N SER A 85 -11.75 9.52 1.45
CA SER A 85 -12.37 9.02 2.67
C SER A 85 -11.34 8.12 3.40
N PRO A 86 -11.50 7.82 4.70
CA PRO A 86 -10.57 6.95 5.42
C PRO A 86 -10.34 5.63 4.68
N LEU A 87 -9.07 5.35 4.34
CA LEU A 87 -8.69 4.19 3.55
C LEU A 87 -8.39 3.00 4.47
N LEU A 88 -8.88 1.84 4.08
CA LEU A 88 -8.51 0.54 4.64
C LEU A 88 -8.10 -0.37 3.49
N GLY A 89 -6.91 -0.94 3.57
CA GLY A 89 -6.44 -1.89 2.58
C GLY A 89 -5.74 -3.09 3.21
N PHE A 90 -5.68 -4.16 2.45
CA PHE A 90 -4.81 -5.31 2.69
C PHE A 90 -3.66 -5.25 1.68
N PHE A 91 -2.45 -5.57 2.11
CA PHE A 91 -1.31 -5.67 1.23
C PHE A 91 -0.59 -7.00 1.40
N PHE A 92 0.13 -7.40 0.35
CA PHE A 92 1.22 -8.36 0.47
C PHE A 92 2.35 -8.02 -0.48
N GLU A 93 3.56 -8.27 -0.01
CA GLU A 93 4.81 -8.23 -0.76
C GLU A 93 5.17 -9.66 -1.17
N GLY A 94 5.47 -9.85 -2.44
CA GLY A 94 5.77 -11.14 -3.03
C GLY A 94 7.10 -11.75 -2.57
N PRO A 95 7.48 -12.90 -3.13
CA PRO A 95 8.78 -13.51 -2.84
C PRO A 95 9.94 -12.63 -3.30
N LEU A 96 11.00 -12.55 -2.50
CA LEU A 96 12.23 -11.86 -2.89
C LEU A 96 13.08 -12.69 -3.84
N PRO A 97 13.72 -12.07 -4.84
CA PRO A 97 14.80 -12.71 -5.59
C PRO A 97 16.03 -12.95 -4.70
N PRO A 98 16.94 -13.87 -5.07
CA PRO A 98 18.19 -14.07 -4.35
C PRO A 98 18.97 -12.75 -4.17
N GLY A 99 19.26 -12.39 -2.91
CA GLY A 99 19.97 -11.14 -2.57
C GLY A 99 19.09 -9.89 -2.50
N GLY A 100 17.78 -10.01 -2.71
CA GLY A 100 16.85 -8.89 -2.55
C GLY A 100 16.71 -8.41 -1.10
N ARG A 101 16.34 -7.14 -0.93
CA ARG A 101 16.20 -6.46 0.36
C ARG A 101 14.73 -6.44 0.80
N ILE A 102 14.50 -6.60 2.10
CA ILE A 102 13.16 -6.59 2.72
C ILE A 102 12.83 -5.18 3.23
N GLY A 103 11.56 -4.80 3.12
CA GLY A 103 11.00 -3.57 3.68
C GLY A 103 11.09 -2.39 2.73
N HIS A 104 10.61 -1.23 3.19
CA HIS A 104 10.55 -0.02 2.38
C HIS A 104 11.96 0.43 1.97
N LEU A 105 12.19 0.52 0.67
CA LEU A 105 13.40 1.07 0.07
C LEU A 105 13.11 2.44 -0.53
N HIS A 106 14.07 3.35 -0.40
CA HIS A 106 13.90 4.75 -0.80
C HIS A 106 15.02 5.17 -1.73
N THR A 107 14.68 5.96 -2.75
CA THR A 107 15.66 6.56 -3.66
C THR A 107 16.27 7.82 -3.06
N THR A 108 15.53 8.55 -2.21
CA THR A 108 16.03 9.75 -1.53
C THR A 108 15.65 9.81 -0.04
N PRO A 109 16.37 10.58 0.78
CA PRO A 109 16.01 10.80 2.19
C PRO A 109 14.64 11.48 2.38
N GLU A 110 14.21 12.33 1.44
CA GLU A 110 12.91 13.01 1.48
C GLU A 110 11.76 12.01 1.30
N GLN A 111 11.94 11.05 0.40
CA GLN A 111 10.99 9.95 0.24
C GLN A 111 10.89 9.12 1.51
N ALA A 112 12.02 8.80 2.14
CA ALA A 112 12.06 8.08 3.42
C ALA A 112 11.46 8.86 4.59
N ALA A 113 11.61 10.20 4.58
CA ALA A 113 10.98 11.07 5.56
C ALA A 113 9.45 11.09 5.41
N GLY A 114 8.95 10.79 4.20
CA GLY A 114 7.54 10.77 3.84
C GLY A 114 6.87 12.14 3.87
N HIS A 115 5.57 12.14 3.66
CA HIS A 115 4.76 13.36 3.63
C HIS A 115 3.39 13.16 4.25
N ALA A 116 2.76 14.28 4.61
CA ALA A 116 1.37 14.29 5.01
C ALA A 116 0.47 13.88 3.83
N VAL A 117 -0.50 13.02 4.09
CA VAL A 117 -1.53 12.61 3.12
C VAL A 117 -2.79 13.44 3.37
N PRO A 118 -3.16 14.37 2.47
CA PRO A 118 -4.33 15.22 2.65
C PRO A 118 -5.64 14.46 2.41
N LEU A 119 -6.71 14.91 3.08
CA LEU A 119 -8.08 14.63 2.67
C LEU A 119 -8.51 15.66 1.63
N LEU A 120 -8.89 15.18 0.45
CA LEU A 120 -9.39 16.02 -0.64
C LEU A 120 -10.80 15.57 -1.05
N PRO A 121 -11.64 16.47 -1.59
CA PRO A 121 -12.91 16.08 -2.21
C PRO A 121 -12.69 14.99 -3.27
N LEU A 122 -13.70 14.13 -3.47
CA LEU A 122 -13.65 13.13 -4.53
C LEU A 122 -13.59 13.83 -5.90
N PRO A 123 -12.63 13.50 -6.78
CA PRO A 123 -12.54 14.05 -8.12
C PRO A 123 -13.81 13.77 -8.93
N ALA A 124 -14.19 14.68 -9.82
CA ALA A 124 -15.38 14.51 -10.66
C ALA A 124 -15.21 13.40 -11.71
N ASP A 125 -13.96 13.10 -12.08
CA ASP A 125 -13.53 12.07 -13.01
C ASP A 125 -12.97 10.83 -12.29
N PHE A 126 -13.35 10.62 -11.02
CA PHE A 126 -12.90 9.46 -10.25
C PHE A 126 -13.36 8.15 -10.91
N THR A 127 -12.41 7.28 -11.24
CA THR A 127 -12.64 6.01 -11.94
C THR A 127 -12.58 4.77 -11.03
N GLY A 128 -12.18 4.94 -9.77
CA GLY A 128 -12.13 3.85 -8.80
C GLY A 128 -13.51 3.38 -8.37
N SER A 129 -13.57 2.18 -7.81
CA SER A 129 -14.81 1.60 -7.31
C SER A 129 -15.41 2.41 -6.16
N HIS A 130 -16.73 2.37 -5.99
CA HIS A 130 -17.44 3.10 -4.92
C HIS A 130 -17.92 2.18 -3.78
N HIS A 131 -18.07 0.88 -4.06
CA HIS A 131 -18.59 -0.12 -3.13
C HIS A 131 -18.09 -1.50 -3.55
N LEU A 132 -17.92 -2.39 -2.57
CA LEU A 132 -17.74 -3.82 -2.85
C LEU A 132 -19.08 -4.36 -3.38
N ALA A 133 -19.04 -5.05 -4.52
CA ALA A 133 -20.20 -5.75 -5.09
C ALA A 133 -20.64 -6.95 -4.23
#